data_AF-A0A1J5P743-F1
#
_entry.id   AF-A0A1J5P743-F1
#
_cell.length_a   1.000
_cell.length_b   1.000
_cell.length_c   1.000
_cell.angle_alpha   90.00
_cell.angle_beta   90.00
_cell.angle_gamma   90.00
#
_symmetry.space_group_name_H-M   'P 1'
#
loop_
_entity.id
_entity.type
_entity.pdbx_description
1 polymer ?
#
loop_
_entity_poly.entity_id
_entity_poly.type
_entity_poly.pdbx_seq_one_letter_code
_entity_poly.pdbx_strand_id
1 'polypeptide(L)'
;MLGRIWSWTPSPLKLPEGSTVNFYVTSADVLHGFEVQGTTINVTAIPGIVGKVTYTFAKPGVYHIICNEYCGIGHQAMLGEIDITGAKS
;
A
#
# COMPACT_ATOMS: atom_id res chain seq x y z
N MET A 1 5.61 4.24 0.54
CA MET A 1 4.20 4.58 0.77
C MET A 1 4.12 5.42 2.02
N LEU A 2 3.46 6.57 1.94
CA LEU A 2 3.18 7.42 3.09
C LEU A 2 1.71 7.31 3.43
N GLY A 3 1.41 6.92 4.67
CA GLY A 3 0.07 6.94 5.23
C GLY A 3 -0.24 8.32 5.82
N ARG A 4 -1.43 8.82 5.50
CA ARG A 4 -2.09 9.92 6.18
C ARG A 4 -3.53 9.50 6.44
N ILE A 5 -4.20 10.17 7.36
CA ILE A 5 -5.62 9.96 7.60
C ILE A 5 -6.38 9.91 6.26
N TRP A 6 -7.00 8.74 6.03
CA TRP A 6 -7.83 8.40 4.87
C TRP A 6 -7.13 8.30 3.51
N SER A 7 -5.80 8.31 3.45
CA SER A 7 -5.11 8.22 2.16
C SER A 7 -3.73 7.56 2.19
N TRP A 8 -3.38 6.91 1.09
CA TRP A 8 -2.04 6.43 0.78
C TRP A 8 -1.44 7.24 -0.37
N THR A 9 -0.15 7.57 -0.27
CA THR A 9 0.57 8.27 -1.34
C THR A 9 1.83 7.49 -1.76
N PRO A 10 2.08 7.32 -3.08
CA PRO A 10 1.17 7.63 -4.19
C PRO A 10 -0.04 6.67 -4.26
N SER A 11 -1.14 7.11 -4.86
CA SER A 11 -2.29 6.26 -5.21
C SER A 11 -3.05 6.84 -6.42
N PRO A 12 -3.18 6.13 -7.55
CA PRO A 12 -2.65 4.79 -7.78
C PRO A 12 -1.12 4.78 -7.94
N LEU A 13 -0.45 3.76 -7.41
CA LEU A 13 0.93 3.43 -7.73
C LEU A 13 0.95 2.53 -8.97
N LYS A 14 1.49 3.03 -10.09
CA LYS A 14 1.57 2.27 -11.34
C LYS A 14 2.91 1.55 -11.48
N LEU A 15 2.87 0.25 -11.78
CA LEU A 15 4.05 -0.58 -11.93
C LEU A 15 3.86 -1.56 -13.09
N PRO A 16 4.93 -1.94 -13.82
CA PRO A 16 4.83 -3.02 -14.80
C PRO A 16 4.70 -4.38 -14.12
N GLU A 17 4.01 -5.29 -14.78
CA GLU A 17 4.00 -6.73 -14.46
C GLU A 17 5.43 -7.27 -14.26
N GLY A 18 5.60 -8.14 -13.27
CA GLY A 18 6.89 -8.74 -12.91
C GLY A 18 7.77 -7.86 -12.01
N SER A 19 7.31 -6.66 -11.64
CA SER A 19 8.07 -5.77 -10.75
C SER A 19 8.25 -6.38 -9.36
N THR A 20 9.51 -6.49 -8.92
CA THR A 20 9.86 -6.70 -7.51
C THR A 20 10.04 -5.35 -6.83
N VAL A 21 9.15 -5.04 -5.89
CA VAL A 21 9.10 -3.73 -5.22
C VAL A 21 9.49 -3.86 -3.77
N ASN A 22 10.41 -3.00 -3.35
CA ASN A 22 10.72 -2.76 -1.95
C ASN A 22 9.87 -1.59 -1.44
N PHE A 23 8.79 -1.90 -0.75
CA PHE A 23 7.97 -0.88 -0.10
C PHE A 23 8.63 -0.43 1.20
N TYR A 24 8.86 0.87 1.30
CA TYR A 24 9.16 1.55 2.55
C TYR A 24 7.91 2.27 3.00
N VAL A 25 7.42 1.95 4.19
CA VAL A 25 6.10 2.39 4.68
C VAL A 25 6.25 3.11 6.00
N THR A 26 5.64 4.29 6.11
CA THR A 26 5.58 5.07 7.35
C THR A 26 4.30 5.90 7.36
N SER A 27 4.04 6.58 8.47
CA SER A 27 2.90 7.49 8.62
C SER A 27 3.36 8.92 8.90
N ALA A 28 2.58 9.89 8.43
CA ALA A 28 2.80 11.30 8.72
C ALA A 28 1.99 11.82 9.93
N ASP A 29 1.03 11.06 10.45
CA ASP A 29 0.09 11.54 11.48
C ASP A 29 -0.17 10.52 12.60
N VAL A 30 -0.85 9.41 12.31
CA VAL A 30 -1.28 8.39 13.28
C VAL A 30 -0.87 7.00 12.81
N LEU A 31 -1.06 5.99 13.65
CA LEU A 31 -0.83 4.60 13.24
C LEU A 31 -1.85 4.20 12.17
N HIS A 32 -1.36 3.56 11.09
CA HIS A 32 -2.19 2.95 10.04
C HIS A 32 -1.76 1.52 9.78
N GLY A 33 -2.66 0.73 9.22
CA GLY A 33 -2.36 -0.59 8.69
C GLY A 33 -2.10 -0.52 7.19
N PHE A 34 -0.99 -1.08 6.70
CA PHE A 34 -0.71 -1.17 5.26
C PHE A 34 -0.82 -2.62 4.81
N GLU A 35 -2.01 -3.00 4.37
CA GLU A 35 -2.30 -4.31 3.79
C GLU A 35 -2.61 -4.18 2.31
N VAL A 36 -1.98 -5.02 1.47
CA VAL A 36 -2.33 -5.11 0.05
C VAL A 36 -3.09 -6.40 -0.18
N GLN A 37 -4.37 -6.29 -0.52
CA GLN A 37 -5.27 -7.43 -0.67
C GLN A 37 -4.77 -8.42 -1.73
N GLY A 38 -4.90 -9.72 -1.43
CA GLY A 38 -4.45 -10.79 -2.34
C GLY A 38 -2.93 -11.01 -2.38
N THR A 39 -2.18 -10.36 -1.48
CA THR A 39 -0.73 -10.52 -1.33
C THR A 39 -0.35 -10.91 0.10
N THR A 40 0.94 -11.10 0.38
CA THR A 40 1.47 -11.28 1.74
C THR A 40 1.90 -9.97 2.39
N ILE A 41 1.66 -8.83 1.75
CA ILE A 41 2.06 -7.52 2.26
C ILE A 41 1.08 -7.12 3.36
N ASN A 42 1.59 -7.10 4.59
CA ASN A 42 0.89 -6.59 5.76
C ASN A 42 1.94 -6.00 6.73
N VAL A 43 1.95 -4.68 6.86
CA VAL A 43 2.85 -3.98 7.80
C VAL A 43 2.14 -2.81 8.47
N THR A 44 2.49 -2.54 9.73
CA THR A 44 2.01 -1.37 10.44
C THR A 44 2.82 -0.14 10.07
N ALA A 45 2.15 0.96 9.67
CA ALA A 45 2.75 2.26 9.41
C ALA A 45 2.69 3.12 10.69
N ILE A 46 3.85 3.38 11.29
CA ILE A 46 3.97 4.11 12.55
C ILE A 46 4.70 5.44 12.30
N PRO A 47 4.22 6.58 12.81
CA PRO A 47 4.92 7.85 12.69
C PRO A 47 6.36 7.76 13.22
N GLY A 48 7.33 8.21 12.40
CA GLY A 48 8.75 8.21 12.76
C GLY A 48 9.47 6.85 12.60
N ILE A 49 8.77 5.77 12.23
CA ILE A 49 9.36 4.45 11.95
C ILE A 49 9.12 4.09 10.49
N VAL A 50 10.17 3.61 9.81
CA VAL A 50 10.06 3.13 8.42
C VAL A 50 10.07 1.60 8.42
N GLY A 51 8.90 1.01 8.18
CA GLY A 51 8.78 -0.41 7.87
C GLY A 51 9.25 -0.73 6.45
N LYS A 52 9.77 -1.93 6.22
CA LYS A 52 10.16 -2.41 4.89
C LYS A 52 9.52 -3.76 4.60
N VAL A 53 8.96 -3.90 3.41
CA VAL A 53 8.42 -5.16 2.88
C VAL A 53 8.70 -5.29 1.39
N THR A 54 9.06 -6.47 0.93
CA THR A 54 9.39 -6.75 -0.47
C THR A 54 8.37 -7.71 -1.06
N TYR A 55 7.89 -7.42 -2.26
CA TYR A 55 6.94 -8.28 -2.97
C TYR A 55 7.12 -8.19 -4.48
N THR A 56 6.80 -9.28 -5.19
CA THR A 56 6.85 -9.36 -6.66
C THR A 56 5.44 -9.49 -7.22
N PHE A 57 5.03 -8.54 -8.04
CA PHE A 57 3.71 -8.53 -8.68
C PHE A 57 3.72 -9.31 -9.99
N ALA A 58 3.46 -10.62 -9.92
CA ALA A 58 3.53 -11.53 -11.06
C ALA A 58 2.28 -11.53 -11.97
N LYS A 59 1.20 -10.86 -11.59
CA LYS A 59 -0.05 -10.81 -12.36
C LYS A 59 -0.49 -9.36 -12.57
N PRO A 60 -0.94 -8.98 -13.78
CA PRO A 60 -1.52 -7.68 -14.01
C PRO A 60 -2.87 -7.55 -13.30
N GLY A 61 -3.24 -6.31 -12.99
CA GLY A 61 -4.49 -5.98 -12.32
C GLY A 61 -4.35 -4.87 -11.28
N VAL A 62 -5.49 -4.49 -10.71
CA VAL A 62 -5.56 -3.50 -9.63
C VAL A 62 -5.58 -4.22 -8.29
N TYR A 63 -4.60 -3.91 -7.45
CA TYR A 63 -4.52 -4.36 -6.07
C TYR A 63 -4.91 -3.23 -5.14
N HIS A 64 -5.80 -3.49 -4.19
CA HIS A 64 -6.23 -2.50 -3.22
C HIS A 64 -5.36 -2.53 -1.97
N ILE A 65 -4.95 -1.35 -1.53
CA ILE A 65 -4.35 -1.12 -0.23
C ILE A 65 -5.50 -0.77 0.72
N ILE A 66 -5.62 -1.51 1.83
CA ILE A 66 -6.60 -1.23 2.87
C ILE A 66 -5.90 -0.85 4.17
N CYS A 67 -6.55 0.02 4.95
CA CYS A 67 -6.19 0.22 6.33
C CYS A 67 -6.84 -0.88 7.19
N ASN A 68 -6.04 -1.75 7.81
CA ASN A 68 -6.53 -2.83 8.68
C ASN A 68 -6.33 -2.53 10.18
N GLU A 69 -5.84 -1.33 10.52
CA GLU A 69 -5.70 -0.84 11.90
C GLU A 69 -6.55 0.41 12.10
N TYR A 70 -7.39 0.44 13.15
CA TYR A 70 -8.30 1.57 13.38
C TYR A 70 -7.54 2.88 13.58
N CYS A 71 -7.62 3.76 12.58
CA CYS A 71 -6.89 5.03 12.54
C CYS A 71 -7.80 6.27 12.69
N GLY A 72 -9.12 6.09 12.75
CA GLY A 72 -10.11 7.17 12.91
C GLY A 72 -11.46 6.88 12.25
N ILE A 73 -12.39 7.83 12.30
CA ILE A 73 -13.79 7.64 11.85
C ILE A 73 -13.93 7.22 10.38
N GLY A 74 -13.08 7.74 9.49
CA GLY A 74 -13.04 7.37 8.07
C GLY A 74 -12.16 6.16 7.76
N HIS A 75 -11.74 5.39 8.76
CA HIS A 75 -10.84 4.24 8.61
C HIS A 75 -11.28 3.25 7.52
N GLN A 76 -12.58 2.92 7.46
CA GLN A 76 -13.12 1.96 6.48
C GLN A 76 -13.06 2.46 5.03
N ALA A 77 -12.95 3.78 4.83
CA ALA A 77 -12.85 4.39 3.50
C ALA A 77 -11.39 4.69 3.10
N MET A 78 -10.42 4.36 3.95
CA MET A 78 -9.00 4.58 3.67
C MET A 78 -8.47 3.52 2.71
N LEU A 79 -8.52 3.84 1.42
CA LEU A 79 -8.10 2.97 0.34
C LEU A 79 -6.92 3.56 -0.44
N GLY A 80 -6.12 2.68 -1.03
CA GLY A 80 -5.15 3.02 -2.05
C GLY A 80 -5.15 1.98 -3.16
N GLU A 81 -4.52 2.29 -4.28
CA GLU A 81 -4.46 1.39 -5.43
C GLU A 81 -3.02 1.17 -5.88
N ILE A 82 -2.72 -0.06 -6.28
CA ILE A 82 -1.53 -0.42 -7.03
C ILE A 82 -2.01 -1.01 -8.36
N ASP A 83 -1.73 -0.31 -9.44
CA ASP A 83 -2.12 -0.68 -10.80
C ASP A 83 -0.91 -1.36 -11.48
N ILE A 84 -1.00 -2.69 -11.60
CA ILE A 84 -0.01 -3.50 -12.30
C ILE A 84 -0.40 -3.56 -13.77
N THR A 85 0.25 -2.72 -14.57
CA THR A 85 0.03 -2.69 -16.01
C THR A 85 0.65 -3.93 -16.64
N GLY A 86 -0.11 -4.66 -17.45
CA GLY A 86 0.42 -5.77 -18.24
C GLY A 86 1.60 -5.33 -19.11
N ALA A 87 2.48 -6.28 -19.45
CA ALA A 87 3.59 -6.00 -20.36
C ALA A 87 3.05 -5.31 -21.62
N LYS A 88 3.61 -4.15 -21.98
CA LYS A 88 3.34 -3.54 -23.28
C LYS A 88 3.79 -4.54 -24.34
N SER A 89 2.81 -5.12 -25.05
CA SER A 89 3.03 -5.90 -26.27
C SER A 89 3.71 -5.07 -27.33
#